data_AF-A0A953QAN4-F1
#
_entry.id   AF-A0A953QAN4-F1
#
_cell.length_a   1.000
_cell.length_b   1.000
_cell.length_c   1.000
_cell.angle_alpha   90.00
_cell.angle_beta   90.00
_cell.angle_gamma   90.00
#
_symmetry.space_group_name_H-M   'P 1'
#
loop_
_entity.id
_entity.type
_entity.pdbx_description
1 polymer ?
#
loop_
_entity_poly.entity_id
_entity_poly.type
_entity_poly.pdbx_seq_one_letter_code
_entity_poly.pdbx_strand_id
1 'polypeptide(L)'
;MKSSLWVFVVCIAFCPAVVTAQSSDNTENFSACTHGYMSCDHAKLTQPQANTVALAEHRRNFTDCADALGTCDHAKLTQLEGATVAAAEHRRNLSNCTEGFGTCNHAALSPNEASGVAKAEHRRNVFSCNAGYSDCDRAKLTVAETGFVDRSARQRNFSNCSSGLDPCEHAQLTLSQARTVALAEHQRNFYECTRGLGSCDHSRLTAGETSAVLTAEHDRNTDGCMNGYGDCERAKLTPSETNAMAAAADKRNVSRCRDGYGTCDHSQLTQSQALTVAAAEHQRNVSSCMNGFTSCDHSQLNPQESRTVVRTEHERNGSNCLSGFGTCDRSMLTAQETKAVVRAAHQRNLAACRGDGYACDHSQLTPAEISGIAAAEHLRNYTACAQGYGYCDASRLTPSEAVAVTDKDKLARR
;
A
#
# COMPACT_ATOMS: atom_id res chain seq x y z
N MET A 1 -54.87 29.11 -49.71
CA MET A 1 -55.83 30.23 -49.86
C MET A 1 -55.89 31.01 -48.57
N LYS A 2 -55.48 32.29 -48.63
CA LYS A 2 -55.84 33.44 -47.75
C LYS A 2 -55.48 33.32 -46.26
N SER A 3 -54.97 34.32 -45.56
CA SER A 3 -54.42 35.65 -45.87
C SER A 3 -53.78 36.17 -44.59
N SER A 4 -52.74 37.00 -44.75
CA SER A 4 -52.15 37.86 -43.73
C SER A 4 -53.19 38.77 -43.04
N LEU A 5 -52.91 39.23 -41.81
CA LEU A 5 -52.68 40.66 -41.54
C LEU A 5 -52.10 40.92 -40.14
N TRP A 6 -51.15 41.85 -40.12
CA TRP A 6 -50.42 42.45 -39.00
C TRP A 6 -51.28 43.41 -38.16
N VAL A 7 -50.94 43.62 -36.88
CA VAL A 7 -50.84 44.96 -36.24
C VAL A 7 -49.83 44.93 -35.08
N PHE A 8 -48.85 45.84 -35.14
CA PHE A 8 -47.96 46.26 -34.05
C PHE A 8 -48.69 47.21 -33.10
N VAL A 9 -48.55 47.04 -31.77
CA VAL A 9 -48.69 48.14 -30.81
C VAL A 9 -47.49 48.14 -29.86
N VAL A 10 -46.87 49.31 -29.80
CA VAL A 10 -45.67 49.66 -29.04
C VAL A 10 -46.09 50.54 -27.84
N CYS A 11 -45.32 50.45 -26.77
CA CYS A 11 -45.09 51.42 -25.68
C CYS A 11 -45.67 51.19 -24.25
N ILE A 12 -44.71 50.80 -23.38
CA ILE A 12 -44.28 51.45 -22.12
C ILE A 12 -45.26 51.51 -20.94
N ALA A 13 -44.93 50.75 -19.88
CA ALA A 13 -44.93 51.27 -18.51
C ALA A 13 -44.01 50.43 -17.59
N PHE A 14 -42.90 51.04 -17.18
CA PHE A 14 -42.24 50.98 -15.87
C PHE A 14 -42.03 49.64 -15.11
N CYS A 15 -40.73 49.35 -14.94
CA CYS A 15 -40.08 48.57 -13.87
C CYS A 15 -40.60 48.93 -12.45
N PRO A 16 -40.48 48.03 -11.45
CA PRO A 16 -39.15 47.61 -11.01
C PRO A 16 -38.95 46.11 -10.84
N ALA A 17 -37.71 45.73 -11.10
CA ALA A 17 -37.07 44.56 -10.52
C ALA A 17 -37.30 44.54 -9.01
N VAL A 18 -38.03 43.53 -8.53
CA VAL A 18 -37.82 43.01 -7.19
C VAL A 18 -36.74 41.95 -7.32
N VAL A 19 -35.53 42.31 -6.92
CA VAL A 19 -34.44 41.37 -6.66
C VAL A 19 -34.86 40.53 -5.45
N THR A 20 -35.27 39.28 -5.67
CA THR A 20 -35.38 38.28 -4.61
C THR A 20 -34.02 37.60 -4.42
N ALA A 21 -33.18 38.15 -3.55
CA ALA A 21 -31.93 37.52 -3.11
C ALA A 21 -32.14 36.38 -2.08
N GLN A 22 -33.38 35.91 -1.87
CA GLN A 22 -33.69 34.77 -0.98
C GLN A 22 -33.70 33.40 -1.69
N SER A 23 -33.31 33.32 -2.96
CA SER A 23 -33.61 32.17 -3.83
C SER A 23 -32.62 30.99 -3.78
N SER A 24 -31.32 31.16 -3.52
CA SER A 24 -30.36 30.04 -3.61
C SER A 24 -30.28 29.21 -2.32
N ASP A 25 -30.09 29.84 -1.17
CA ASP A 25 -29.99 29.18 0.15
C ASP A 25 -31.28 28.45 0.53
N ASN A 26 -32.45 29.03 0.20
CA ASN A 26 -33.73 28.36 0.40
C ASN A 26 -33.90 27.16 -0.55
N THR A 27 -33.47 27.27 -1.81
CA THR A 27 -33.53 26.15 -2.77
C THR A 27 -32.58 25.02 -2.38
N GLU A 28 -31.38 25.33 -1.90
CA GLU A 28 -30.42 24.36 -1.37
C GLU A 28 -30.96 23.66 -0.11
N ASN A 29 -31.49 24.42 0.85
CA ASN A 29 -32.12 23.86 2.06
C ASN A 29 -33.33 22.97 1.70
N PHE A 30 -34.19 23.42 0.78
CA PHE A 30 -35.33 22.64 0.29
C PHE A 30 -34.88 21.33 -0.37
N SER A 31 -33.81 21.37 -1.18
CA SER A 31 -33.22 20.17 -1.77
C SER A 31 -32.66 19.23 -0.71
N ALA A 32 -31.92 19.76 0.27
CA ALA A 32 -31.37 18.98 1.38
C ALA A 32 -32.46 18.25 2.17
N CYS A 33 -33.54 18.95 2.52
CA CYS A 33 -34.71 18.36 3.18
C CYS A 33 -35.45 17.33 2.31
N THR A 34 -35.57 17.61 1.01
CA THR A 34 -36.21 16.69 0.05
C THR A 34 -35.43 15.39 -0.13
N HIS A 35 -34.12 15.37 0.14
CA HIS A 35 -33.28 14.18 0.06
C HIS A 35 -32.93 13.56 1.43
N GLY A 36 -33.30 14.22 2.53
CA GLY A 36 -33.06 13.72 3.89
C GLY A 36 -31.62 13.90 4.38
N TYR A 37 -30.92 14.92 3.89
CA TYR A 37 -29.57 15.24 4.36
C TYR A 37 -29.61 15.91 5.73
N MET A 38 -28.58 15.67 6.57
CA MET A 38 -28.47 16.24 7.91
C MET A 38 -28.40 17.77 7.94
N SER A 39 -28.09 18.41 6.81
CA SER A 39 -28.08 19.86 6.64
C SER A 39 -29.48 20.48 6.48
N CYS A 40 -30.54 19.67 6.46
CA CYS A 40 -31.91 20.16 6.39
C CYS A 40 -32.30 20.96 7.63
N ASP A 41 -32.73 22.21 7.44
CA ASP A 41 -33.35 23.06 8.44
C ASP A 41 -34.83 23.29 8.11
N HIS A 42 -35.72 22.60 8.83
CA HIS A 42 -37.18 22.71 8.65
C HIS A 42 -37.71 24.12 8.92
N ALA A 43 -37.04 24.93 9.75
CA ALA A 43 -37.51 26.27 10.11
C ALA A 43 -37.42 27.25 8.92
N LYS A 44 -36.62 26.94 7.91
CA LYS A 44 -36.43 27.76 6.71
C LYS A 44 -37.40 27.42 5.55
N LEU A 45 -38.28 26.44 5.73
CA LEU A 45 -39.21 26.01 4.68
C LEU A 45 -40.46 26.89 4.65
N THR A 46 -40.90 27.27 3.44
CA THR A 46 -42.25 27.82 3.25
C THR A 46 -43.30 26.72 3.39
N GLN A 47 -44.56 27.07 3.66
CA GLN A 47 -45.62 26.06 3.83
C GLN A 47 -45.77 25.09 2.64
N PRO A 48 -45.73 25.54 1.36
CA PRO A 48 -45.77 24.62 0.22
C PRO A 48 -44.53 23.70 0.17
N GLN A 49 -43.34 24.23 0.46
CA GLN A 49 -42.10 23.45 0.52
C GLN A 49 -42.13 22.42 1.65
N ALA A 50 -42.61 22.80 2.84
CA ALA A 50 -42.77 21.89 3.97
C ALA A 50 -43.71 20.73 3.63
N ASN A 51 -44.80 20.98 2.88
CA ASN A 51 -45.69 19.92 2.42
C ASN A 51 -44.99 18.96 1.44
N THR A 52 -44.17 19.48 0.51
CA THR A 52 -43.39 18.64 -0.41
C THR A 52 -42.30 17.84 0.30
N VAL A 53 -41.60 18.45 1.26
CA VAL A 53 -40.60 17.77 2.09
C VAL A 53 -41.25 16.67 2.92
N ALA A 54 -42.39 16.93 3.55
CA ALA A 54 -43.12 15.93 4.34
C ALA A 54 -43.54 14.71 3.49
N LEU A 55 -43.94 14.94 2.23
CA LEU A 55 -44.22 13.84 1.29
C LEU A 55 -42.96 13.05 0.93
N ALA A 56 -41.83 13.73 0.71
CA ALA A 56 -40.56 13.09 0.41
C ALA A 56 -40.02 12.28 1.62
N GLU A 57 -40.17 12.81 2.83
CA GLU A 57 -39.83 12.14 4.09
C GLU A 57 -40.69 10.91 4.33
N HIS A 58 -42.01 11.03 4.15
CA HIS A 58 -42.92 9.90 4.27
C HIS A 58 -42.59 8.80 3.25
N ARG A 59 -42.30 9.19 2.00
CA ARG A 59 -41.86 8.25 0.95
C ARG A 59 -40.55 7.56 1.32
N ARG A 60 -39.55 8.28 1.84
CA ARG A 60 -38.28 7.69 2.32
C ARG A 60 -38.54 6.74 3.49
N ASN A 61 -39.30 7.16 4.49
CA ASN A 61 -39.66 6.32 5.64
C ASN A 61 -40.32 5.00 5.21
N PHE A 62 -41.21 5.05 4.21
CA PHE A 62 -41.80 3.85 3.62
C PHE A 62 -40.74 2.96 2.93
N THR A 63 -39.85 3.52 2.12
CA THR A 63 -38.77 2.76 1.45
C THR A 63 -37.79 2.16 2.44
N ASP A 64 -37.35 2.93 3.43
CA ASP A 64 -36.43 2.50 4.50
C ASP A 64 -37.01 1.31 5.28
N CYS A 65 -38.30 1.38 5.66
CA CYS A 65 -39.01 0.23 6.23
C CYS A 65 -39.13 -0.95 5.24
N ALA A 66 -39.50 -0.67 4.00
CA ALA A 66 -39.75 -1.69 2.99
C ALA A 66 -38.48 -2.43 2.57
N ASP A 67 -37.30 -1.82 2.66
CA ASP A 67 -36.02 -2.40 2.25
C ASP A 67 -35.11 -2.79 3.44
N ALA A 68 -35.52 -2.44 4.66
CA ALA A 68 -34.70 -2.57 5.88
C ALA A 68 -33.37 -1.80 5.78
N LEU A 69 -33.43 -0.58 5.23
CA LEU A 69 -32.30 0.34 5.14
C LEU A 69 -32.51 1.47 6.15
N GLY A 70 -31.56 1.65 7.08
CA GLY A 70 -31.62 2.72 8.08
C GLY A 70 -32.69 2.52 9.16
N THR A 71 -33.07 3.61 9.84
CA THR A 71 -34.13 3.62 10.86
C THR A 71 -35.45 4.06 10.23
N CYS A 72 -36.53 3.35 10.50
CA CYS A 72 -37.85 3.72 10.00
C CYS A 72 -38.89 3.76 11.12
N ASP A 73 -39.91 4.62 10.96
CA ASP A 73 -40.98 4.84 11.92
C ASP A 73 -42.31 4.27 11.37
N HIS A 74 -42.72 3.11 11.91
CA HIS A 74 -43.96 2.44 11.52
C HIS A 74 -45.22 3.25 11.85
N ALA A 75 -45.17 4.17 12.83
CA ALA A 75 -46.32 4.98 13.22
C ALA A 75 -46.69 6.01 12.14
N LYS A 76 -45.77 6.32 11.22
CA LYS A 76 -45.97 7.26 10.11
C LYS A 76 -46.48 6.62 8.83
N LEU A 77 -46.68 5.30 8.81
CA LEU A 77 -47.17 4.59 7.62
C LEU A 77 -48.70 4.64 7.54
N THR A 78 -49.23 4.75 6.31
CA THR A 78 -50.64 4.46 6.08
C THR A 78 -50.92 2.97 6.26
N GLN A 79 -52.20 2.59 6.39
CA GLN A 79 -52.58 1.18 6.53
C GLN A 79 -52.10 0.30 5.35
N LEU A 80 -52.17 0.82 4.12
CA LEU A 80 -51.74 0.10 2.92
C LEU A 80 -50.21 -0.03 2.86
N GLU A 81 -49.50 1.04 3.20
CA GLU A 81 -48.04 1.03 3.28
C GLU A 81 -47.55 0.10 4.39
N GLY A 82 -48.19 0.13 5.56
CA GLY A 82 -47.90 -0.78 6.67
C GLY A 82 -48.09 -2.25 6.28
N ALA A 83 -49.17 -2.58 5.56
CA ALA A 83 -49.38 -3.93 5.03
C ALA A 83 -48.30 -4.33 4.00
N THR A 84 -47.85 -3.38 3.18
CA THR A 84 -46.79 -3.61 2.18
C THR A 84 -45.43 -3.85 2.84
N VAL A 85 -45.07 -3.02 3.82
CA VAL A 85 -43.85 -3.15 4.64
C VAL A 85 -43.86 -4.49 5.37
N ALA A 86 -44.95 -4.84 6.04
CA ALA A 86 -45.06 -6.11 6.76
C ALA A 86 -44.88 -7.32 5.84
N ALA A 87 -45.40 -7.27 4.60
CA ALA A 87 -45.18 -8.32 3.61
C ALA A 87 -43.72 -8.40 3.15
N ALA A 88 -43.03 -7.27 3.01
CA ALA A 88 -41.61 -7.22 2.67
C ALA A 88 -40.73 -7.76 3.81
N GLU A 89 -41.02 -7.37 5.05
CA GLU A 89 -40.37 -7.88 6.26
C GLU A 89 -40.56 -9.38 6.43
N HIS A 90 -41.79 -9.87 6.26
CA HIS A 90 -42.09 -11.30 6.33
C HIS A 90 -41.32 -12.09 5.25
N ARG A 91 -41.25 -11.56 4.03
CA ARG A 91 -40.46 -12.15 2.93
C ARG A 91 -38.98 -12.22 3.25
N ARG A 92 -38.41 -11.15 3.81
CA ARG A 92 -37.01 -11.12 4.28
C ARG A 92 -36.79 -12.13 5.40
N ASN A 93 -37.66 -12.16 6.41
CA ASN A 93 -37.60 -13.12 7.50
C ASN A 93 -37.59 -14.56 6.96
N LEU A 94 -38.50 -14.89 6.02
CA LEU A 94 -38.55 -16.20 5.38
C LEU A 94 -37.25 -16.53 4.62
N SER A 95 -36.68 -15.59 3.87
CA SER A 95 -35.39 -15.77 3.17
C SER A 95 -34.25 -15.99 4.16
N ASN A 96 -34.12 -15.15 5.19
CA ASN A 96 -33.12 -15.30 6.25
C ASN A 96 -33.21 -16.68 6.91
N CYS A 97 -34.42 -17.11 7.30
CA CYS A 97 -34.66 -18.43 7.86
C CYS A 97 -34.32 -19.58 6.88
N THR A 98 -34.63 -19.40 5.58
CA THR A 98 -34.43 -20.43 4.56
C THR A 98 -32.98 -20.54 4.11
N GLU A 99 -32.21 -19.46 4.14
CA GLU A 99 -30.81 -19.43 3.71
C GLU A 99 -29.83 -19.58 4.87
N GLY A 100 -30.24 -19.18 6.08
CA GLY A 100 -29.38 -19.17 7.27
C GLY A 100 -28.51 -17.90 7.37
N PHE A 101 -28.88 -16.82 6.70
CA PHE A 101 -28.22 -15.52 6.81
C PHE A 101 -29.09 -14.55 7.63
N GLY A 102 -28.47 -13.80 8.55
CA GLY A 102 -29.18 -12.83 9.39
C GLY A 102 -30.02 -13.48 10.49
N THR A 103 -30.88 -12.68 11.12
CA THR A 103 -31.78 -13.15 12.18
C THR A 103 -33.05 -13.75 11.58
N CYS A 104 -33.48 -14.89 12.13
CA CYS A 104 -34.72 -15.58 11.79
C CYS A 104 -35.68 -15.54 12.99
N ASN A 105 -36.84 -14.93 12.80
CA ASN A 105 -37.94 -14.99 13.76
C ASN A 105 -38.93 -16.08 13.34
N HIS A 106 -38.81 -17.26 13.95
CA HIS A 106 -39.70 -18.41 13.68
C HIS A 106 -41.17 -18.13 14.04
N ALA A 107 -41.43 -17.24 15.00
CA ALA A 107 -42.80 -16.94 15.44
C ALA A 107 -43.61 -16.17 14.38
N ALA A 108 -42.93 -15.54 13.41
CA ALA A 108 -43.58 -14.83 12.31
C ALA A 108 -43.94 -15.75 11.12
N LEU A 109 -43.53 -17.02 11.13
CA LEU A 109 -43.75 -17.93 10.01
C LEU A 109 -45.15 -18.57 10.05
N SER A 110 -45.78 -18.74 8.89
CA SER A 110 -46.93 -19.62 8.76
C SER A 110 -46.53 -21.10 8.94
N PRO A 111 -47.48 -22.01 9.24
CA PRO A 111 -47.15 -23.43 9.41
C PRO A 111 -46.45 -24.08 8.20
N ASN A 112 -46.83 -23.69 6.98
CA ASN A 112 -46.21 -24.20 5.76
C ASN A 112 -44.78 -23.66 5.57
N GLU A 113 -44.58 -22.38 5.83
CA GLU A 113 -43.26 -21.74 5.79
C GLU A 113 -42.33 -22.32 6.85
N ALA A 114 -42.82 -22.50 8.08
CA ALA A 114 -42.07 -23.14 9.17
C ALA A 114 -41.61 -24.56 8.79
N SER A 115 -42.48 -25.34 8.13
CA SER A 115 -42.11 -26.67 7.63
C SER A 115 -41.02 -26.61 6.54
N GLY A 116 -41.10 -25.63 5.63
CA GLY A 116 -40.10 -25.40 4.60
C GLY A 116 -38.74 -24.97 5.17
N VAL A 117 -38.76 -24.03 6.10
CA VAL A 117 -37.59 -23.54 6.84
C VAL A 117 -36.92 -24.67 7.61
N ALA A 118 -37.69 -25.48 8.35
CA ALA A 118 -37.14 -26.61 9.10
C ALA A 118 -36.41 -27.62 8.19
N LYS A 119 -36.93 -27.87 6.99
CA LYS A 119 -36.25 -28.71 5.98
C LYS A 119 -34.97 -28.05 5.45
N ALA A 120 -34.96 -26.73 5.26
CA ALA A 120 -33.78 -26.00 4.81
C ALA A 120 -32.68 -26.01 5.90
N GLU A 121 -33.05 -25.74 7.15
CA GLU A 121 -32.17 -25.81 8.32
C GLU A 121 -31.59 -27.21 8.51
N HIS A 122 -32.41 -28.26 8.41
CA HIS A 122 -31.95 -29.64 8.48
C HIS A 122 -30.93 -29.96 7.38
N ARG A 123 -31.18 -29.54 6.13
CA ARG A 123 -30.22 -29.71 5.03
C ARG A 123 -28.89 -29.01 5.29
N ARG A 124 -28.93 -27.78 5.83
CA ARG A 124 -27.70 -27.06 6.23
C ARG A 124 -26.97 -27.79 7.36
N ASN A 125 -27.70 -28.26 8.37
CA ASN A 125 -27.12 -29.01 9.48
C ASN A 125 -26.40 -30.29 9.00
N VAL A 126 -27.03 -31.06 8.10
CA VAL A 126 -26.43 -32.25 7.48
C VAL A 126 -25.17 -31.86 6.69
N PHE A 127 -25.21 -30.76 5.93
CA PHE A 127 -24.04 -30.24 5.21
C PHE A 127 -22.90 -29.87 6.17
N SER A 128 -23.17 -29.09 7.23
CA SER A 128 -22.17 -28.69 8.22
C SER A 128 -21.55 -29.89 8.91
N CYS A 129 -22.37 -30.87 9.33
CA CYS A 129 -21.85 -32.12 9.91
C CYS A 129 -20.99 -32.90 8.92
N ASN A 130 -21.42 -32.97 7.65
CA ASN A 130 -20.68 -33.65 6.61
C ASN A 130 -19.37 -32.93 6.26
N ALA A 131 -19.29 -31.61 6.38
CA ALA A 131 -18.06 -30.83 6.22
C ALA A 131 -17.14 -30.94 7.44
N GLY A 132 -17.71 -31.23 8.63
CA GLY A 132 -16.98 -31.30 9.89
C GLY A 132 -16.91 -29.97 10.63
N TYR A 133 -17.83 -29.05 10.35
CA TYR A 133 -17.95 -27.83 11.14
C TYR A 133 -18.49 -28.13 12.54
N SER A 134 -17.98 -27.40 13.54
CA SER A 134 -18.30 -27.61 14.96
C SER A 134 -19.67 -27.07 15.35
N ASP A 135 -20.30 -26.25 14.51
CA ASP A 135 -21.64 -25.68 14.68
C ASP A 135 -22.77 -26.67 14.36
N CYS A 136 -22.43 -27.85 13.85
CA CYS A 136 -23.41 -28.87 13.48
C CYS A 136 -24.02 -29.57 14.71
N ASP A 137 -25.33 -29.78 14.69
CA ASP A 137 -26.08 -30.51 15.72
C ASP A 137 -26.34 -31.95 15.25
N ARG A 138 -25.54 -32.89 15.77
CA ARG A 138 -25.66 -34.32 15.44
C ARG A 138 -26.93 -34.96 15.96
N ALA A 139 -27.56 -34.41 16.99
CA ALA A 139 -28.79 -34.97 17.57
C ALA A 139 -29.99 -34.81 16.62
N LYS A 140 -29.91 -33.89 15.67
CA LYS A 140 -30.95 -33.64 14.64
C LYS A 140 -30.82 -34.55 13.41
N LEU A 141 -29.77 -35.37 13.32
CA LEU A 141 -29.56 -36.25 12.17
C LEU A 141 -30.42 -37.52 12.28
N THR A 142 -30.90 -38.01 11.14
CA THR A 142 -31.42 -39.37 11.03
C THR A 142 -30.29 -40.40 11.15
N VAL A 143 -30.65 -41.67 11.38
CA VAL A 143 -29.67 -42.77 11.44
C VAL A 143 -28.87 -42.90 10.13
N ALA A 144 -29.54 -42.73 8.98
CA ALA A 144 -28.90 -42.79 7.67
C ALA A 144 -27.91 -41.62 7.46
N GLU A 145 -28.30 -40.41 7.84
CA GLU A 145 -27.45 -39.21 7.76
C GLU A 145 -26.25 -39.30 8.70
N THR A 146 -26.46 -39.80 9.92
CA THR A 146 -25.37 -40.07 10.88
C THR A 146 -24.34 -41.02 10.27
N GLY A 147 -24.80 -42.14 9.70
CA GLY A 147 -23.91 -43.10 9.03
C GLY A 147 -23.15 -42.50 7.84
N PHE A 148 -23.75 -41.55 7.12
CA PHE A 148 -23.09 -40.83 6.03
C PHE A 148 -22.02 -39.85 6.57
N VAL A 149 -22.39 -39.00 7.54
CA VAL A 149 -21.48 -38.05 8.19
C VAL A 149 -20.26 -38.77 8.79
N ASP A 150 -20.46 -39.92 9.43
CA ASP A 150 -19.35 -40.68 10.05
C ASP A 150 -18.40 -41.28 9.01
N ARG A 151 -18.91 -41.68 7.84
CA ARG A 151 -18.04 -42.11 6.73
C ARG A 151 -17.21 -40.95 6.21
N SER A 152 -17.82 -39.77 6.05
CA SER A 152 -17.11 -38.57 5.59
C SER A 152 -16.08 -38.09 6.62
N ALA A 153 -16.40 -38.15 7.92
CA ALA A 153 -15.47 -37.84 9.00
C ALA A 153 -14.27 -38.79 8.99
N ARG A 154 -14.48 -40.11 8.86
CA ARG A 154 -13.40 -41.08 8.70
C ARG A 154 -12.55 -40.83 7.45
N GLN A 155 -13.18 -40.43 6.34
CA GLN A 155 -12.47 -40.11 5.10
C GLN A 155 -11.59 -38.86 5.26
N ARG A 156 -12.09 -37.81 5.91
CA ARG A 156 -11.29 -36.62 6.23
C ARG A 156 -10.14 -36.95 7.17
N ASN A 157 -10.41 -37.71 8.24
CA ASN A 157 -9.37 -38.16 9.17
C ASN A 157 -8.27 -38.94 8.45
N PHE A 158 -8.65 -39.89 7.59
CA PHE A 158 -7.70 -40.64 6.76
C PHE A 158 -6.87 -39.73 5.85
N SER A 159 -7.50 -38.72 5.23
CA SER A 159 -6.80 -37.74 4.39
C SER A 159 -5.81 -36.92 5.21
N ASN A 160 -6.23 -36.39 6.36
CA ASN A 160 -5.38 -35.61 7.27
C ASN A 160 -4.16 -36.43 7.69
N CYS A 161 -4.36 -37.65 8.19
CA CYS A 161 -3.28 -38.56 8.56
C CYS A 161 -2.34 -38.88 7.39
N SER A 162 -2.89 -39.15 6.20
CA SER A 162 -2.10 -39.45 5.01
C SER A 162 -1.26 -38.25 4.55
N SER A 163 -1.73 -37.03 4.80
CA SER A 163 -1.02 -35.78 4.48
C SER A 163 -0.14 -35.26 5.63
N GLY A 164 -0.24 -35.82 6.83
CA GLY A 164 0.47 -35.32 8.01
C GLY A 164 -0.13 -34.02 8.58
N LEU A 165 -1.45 -33.84 8.46
CA LEU A 165 -2.19 -32.70 8.98
C LEU A 165 -2.94 -33.08 10.26
N ASP A 166 -3.03 -32.14 11.19
CA ASP A 166 -3.86 -32.27 12.39
C ASP A 166 -5.31 -31.77 12.16
N PRO A 167 -6.31 -32.38 12.81
CA PRO A 167 -6.18 -33.56 13.67
C PRO A 167 -6.05 -34.86 12.84
N CYS A 168 -5.20 -35.78 13.32
CA CYS A 168 -5.10 -37.15 12.86
C CYS A 168 -5.34 -38.14 14.02
N GLU A 169 -6.52 -38.78 14.02
CA GLU A 169 -6.91 -39.76 15.02
C GLU A 169 -6.72 -41.19 14.49
N HIS A 170 -5.58 -41.81 14.81
CA HIS A 170 -5.26 -43.18 14.36
C HIS A 170 -6.30 -44.23 14.77
N ALA A 171 -6.93 -44.04 15.93
CA ALA A 171 -7.94 -44.97 16.45
C ALA A 171 -9.20 -45.06 15.57
N GLN A 172 -9.46 -44.04 14.73
CA GLN A 172 -10.62 -44.01 13.83
C GLN A 172 -10.35 -44.63 12.45
N LEU A 173 -9.10 -45.05 12.17
CA LEU A 173 -8.73 -45.65 10.89
C LEU A 173 -9.11 -47.12 10.82
N THR A 174 -9.51 -47.58 9.63
CA THR A 174 -9.57 -49.02 9.36
C THR A 174 -8.16 -49.62 9.28
N LEU A 175 -8.04 -50.94 9.39
CA LEU A 175 -6.74 -51.61 9.28
C LEU A 175 -6.03 -51.32 7.94
N SER A 176 -6.76 -51.23 6.84
CA SER A 176 -6.18 -50.89 5.53
C SER A 176 -5.73 -49.43 5.48
N GLN A 177 -6.54 -48.50 5.99
CA GLN A 177 -6.20 -47.09 6.08
C GLN A 177 -4.96 -46.86 6.96
N ALA A 178 -4.89 -47.52 8.12
CA ALA A 178 -3.75 -47.43 9.03
C ALA A 178 -2.44 -47.87 8.37
N ARG A 179 -2.46 -48.93 7.54
CA ARG A 179 -1.28 -49.36 6.77
C ARG A 179 -0.83 -48.31 5.75
N THR A 180 -1.78 -47.70 5.04
CA THR A 180 -1.47 -46.62 4.07
C THR A 180 -0.91 -45.38 4.77
N VAL A 181 -1.51 -44.97 5.89
CA VAL A 181 -1.03 -43.85 6.71
C VAL A 181 0.38 -44.12 7.23
N ALA A 182 0.63 -45.31 7.79
CA ALA A 182 1.95 -45.67 8.31
C ALA A 182 3.04 -45.61 7.24
N LEU A 183 2.74 -46.03 6.00
CA LEU A 183 3.67 -45.88 4.88
C LEU A 183 3.93 -44.41 4.52
N ALA A 184 2.88 -43.59 4.46
CA ALA A 184 3.01 -42.16 4.15
C ALA A 184 3.81 -41.41 5.22
N GLU A 185 3.59 -41.73 6.50
CA GLU A 185 4.37 -41.18 7.61
C GLU A 185 5.82 -41.63 7.57
N HIS A 186 6.08 -42.90 7.29
CA HIS A 186 7.43 -43.43 7.16
C HIS A 186 8.19 -42.70 6.04
N GLN A 187 7.54 -42.51 4.89
CA GLN A 187 8.11 -41.76 3.76
C GLN A 187 8.40 -40.30 4.13
N ARG A 188 7.47 -39.62 4.81
CA ARG A 188 7.71 -38.26 5.32
C ARG A 188 8.87 -38.23 6.31
N ASN A 189 8.91 -39.14 7.28
CA ASN A 189 9.98 -39.21 8.27
C ASN A 189 11.36 -39.38 7.60
N PHE A 190 11.47 -40.28 6.62
CA PHE A 190 12.70 -40.46 5.85
C PHE A 190 13.08 -39.21 5.06
N TYR A 191 12.10 -38.53 4.45
CA TYR A 191 12.32 -37.27 3.73
C TYR A 191 12.81 -36.16 4.67
N GLU A 192 12.13 -35.94 5.80
CA GLU A 192 12.50 -34.94 6.81
C GLU A 192 13.91 -35.21 7.33
N CYS A 193 14.26 -36.45 7.69
CA CYS A 193 15.62 -36.81 8.11
C CYS A 193 16.67 -36.52 7.04
N THR A 194 16.42 -36.96 5.80
CA THR A 194 17.37 -36.79 4.68
C THR A 194 17.63 -35.32 4.39
N ARG A 195 16.60 -34.48 4.45
CA ARG A 195 16.70 -33.03 4.23
C ARG A 195 17.11 -32.27 5.50
N GLY A 196 17.06 -32.94 6.66
CA GLY A 196 17.05 -32.39 8.03
C GLY A 196 16.25 -31.12 8.13
N LEU A 197 15.00 -31.26 7.73
CA LEU A 197 13.93 -30.33 7.99
C LEU A 197 13.21 -30.81 9.25
N GLY A 198 12.85 -29.88 10.14
CA GLY A 198 12.10 -30.19 11.36
C GLY A 198 12.76 -31.24 12.26
N SER A 199 11.94 -31.93 13.05
CA SER A 199 12.33 -33.12 13.79
C SER A 199 11.99 -34.37 12.99
N CYS A 200 12.86 -35.38 13.09
CA CYS A 200 12.60 -36.69 12.51
C CYS A 200 13.02 -37.79 13.50
N ASP A 201 12.43 -38.98 13.36
CA ASP A 201 12.67 -40.12 14.24
C ASP A 201 13.52 -41.18 13.53
N HIS A 202 14.81 -41.25 13.89
CA HIS A 202 15.74 -42.23 13.33
C HIS A 202 15.38 -43.68 13.68
N SER A 203 14.62 -43.91 14.76
CA SER A 203 14.24 -45.27 15.18
C SER A 203 13.23 -45.91 14.23
N ARG A 204 12.54 -45.09 13.42
CA ARG A 204 11.57 -45.55 12.41
C ARG A 204 12.21 -45.88 11.07
N LEU A 205 13.50 -45.59 10.88
CA LEU A 205 14.18 -45.83 9.60
C LEU A 205 14.60 -47.30 9.46
N THR A 206 14.56 -47.80 8.22
CA THR A 206 15.23 -49.06 7.87
C THR A 206 16.75 -48.87 7.86
N ALA A 207 17.52 -49.96 7.94
CA ALA A 207 18.99 -49.88 7.92
C ALA A 207 19.54 -49.16 6.67
N GLY A 208 18.92 -49.37 5.51
CA GLY A 208 19.29 -48.67 4.27
C GLY A 208 18.98 -47.19 4.31
N GLU A 209 17.81 -46.81 4.83
CA GLU A 209 17.42 -45.41 5.00
C GLU A 209 18.30 -44.69 6.03
N THR A 210 18.65 -45.34 7.14
CA THR A 210 19.61 -44.80 8.12
C THR A 210 20.95 -44.49 7.47
N SER A 211 21.48 -45.40 6.64
CA SER A 211 22.72 -45.14 5.91
C SER A 211 22.59 -43.94 4.97
N ALA A 212 21.48 -43.82 4.24
CA ALA A 212 21.25 -42.70 3.33
C ALA A 212 21.11 -41.36 4.08
N VAL A 213 20.40 -41.35 5.21
CA VAL A 213 20.27 -40.17 6.08
C VAL A 213 21.62 -39.74 6.63
N LEU A 214 22.43 -40.68 7.15
CA LEU A 214 23.75 -40.36 7.69
C LEU A 214 24.68 -39.76 6.62
N THR A 215 24.62 -40.26 5.38
CA THR A 215 25.34 -39.65 4.25
C THR A 215 24.84 -38.23 4.00
N ALA A 216 23.52 -38.03 3.92
CA ALA A 216 22.95 -36.70 3.67
C ALA A 216 23.22 -35.69 4.81
N GLU A 217 23.27 -36.16 6.06
CA GLU A 217 23.68 -35.36 7.22
C GLU A 217 25.16 -34.97 7.15
N HIS A 218 26.03 -35.93 6.83
CA HIS A 218 27.45 -35.68 6.65
C HIS A 218 27.71 -34.69 5.51
N ASP A 219 27.04 -34.85 4.37
CA ASP A 219 27.16 -33.95 3.22
C ASP A 219 26.75 -32.53 3.58
N ARG A 220 25.63 -32.37 4.31
CA ARG A 220 25.17 -31.04 4.78
C ARG A 220 26.12 -30.43 5.81
N ASN A 221 26.66 -31.23 6.73
CA ASN A 221 27.68 -30.77 7.68
C ASN A 221 28.94 -30.29 6.95
N THR A 222 29.41 -31.07 5.98
CA THR A 222 30.56 -30.71 5.14
C THR A 222 30.28 -29.43 4.35
N ASP A 223 29.11 -29.28 3.72
CA ASP A 223 28.74 -28.05 3.00
C ASP A 223 28.68 -26.82 3.93
N GLY A 224 28.06 -26.96 5.12
CA GLY A 224 28.04 -25.90 6.13
C GLY A 224 29.44 -25.45 6.53
N CYS A 225 30.32 -26.40 6.85
CA CYS A 225 31.73 -26.12 7.15
C CYS A 225 32.46 -25.46 5.97
N MET A 226 32.25 -25.96 4.75
CA MET A 226 32.92 -25.47 3.55
C MET A 226 32.51 -24.06 3.17
N ASN A 227 31.24 -23.67 3.37
CA ASN A 227 30.77 -22.32 3.07
C ASN A 227 30.99 -21.34 4.24
N GLY A 228 31.13 -21.85 5.46
CA GLY A 228 31.25 -21.02 6.67
C GLY A 228 29.95 -20.32 7.05
N TYR A 229 28.80 -20.90 6.67
CA TYR A 229 27.47 -20.47 7.09
C TYR A 229 26.90 -21.46 8.10
N GLY A 230 26.32 -20.95 9.19
CA GLY A 230 25.70 -21.77 10.23
C GLY A 230 26.71 -22.51 11.11
N ASP A 231 26.17 -23.30 12.03
CA ASP A 231 26.95 -24.20 12.87
C ASP A 231 27.32 -25.45 12.09
N CYS A 232 28.56 -25.91 12.25
CA CYS A 232 29.02 -27.17 11.69
C CYS A 232 29.89 -27.93 12.69
N GLU A 233 29.76 -29.25 12.71
CA GLU A 233 30.48 -30.15 13.61
C GLU A 233 31.77 -30.62 12.95
N ARG A 234 32.87 -29.87 13.16
CA ARG A 234 34.19 -30.19 12.60
C ARG A 234 34.71 -31.58 12.99
N ALA A 235 34.33 -32.08 14.16
CA ALA A 235 34.74 -33.40 14.64
C ALA A 235 34.18 -34.56 13.79
N LYS A 236 33.12 -34.31 13.00
CA LYS A 236 32.52 -35.28 12.08
C LYS A 236 33.15 -35.26 10.68
N LEU A 237 34.06 -34.33 10.40
CA LEU A 237 34.74 -34.26 9.11
C LEU A 237 35.87 -35.30 9.03
N THR A 238 36.08 -35.82 7.84
CA THR A 238 37.30 -36.57 7.51
C THR A 238 38.51 -35.62 7.47
N PRO A 239 39.75 -36.15 7.56
CA PRO A 239 40.96 -35.33 7.44
C PRO A 239 41.04 -34.56 6.10
N SER A 240 40.60 -35.18 5.00
CA SER A 240 40.54 -34.51 3.69
C SER A 240 39.54 -33.36 3.66
N GLU A 241 38.35 -33.54 4.25
CA GLU A 241 37.34 -32.48 4.34
C GLU A 241 37.79 -31.34 5.25
N THR A 242 38.48 -31.64 6.35
CA THR A 242 39.06 -30.62 7.23
C THR A 242 40.09 -29.75 6.50
N ASN A 243 40.95 -30.36 5.70
CA ASN A 243 41.92 -29.63 4.86
C ASN A 243 41.22 -28.78 3.80
N ALA A 244 40.18 -29.33 3.16
CA ALA A 244 39.38 -28.60 2.17
C ALA A 244 38.64 -27.42 2.81
N MET A 245 38.10 -27.58 4.02
CA MET A 245 37.46 -26.52 4.80
C MET A 245 38.45 -25.40 5.15
N ALA A 246 39.66 -25.74 5.57
CA ALA A 246 40.71 -24.76 5.85
C ALA A 246 41.09 -23.97 4.59
N ALA A 247 41.24 -24.65 3.45
CA ALA A 247 41.49 -23.99 2.17
C ALA A 247 40.32 -23.09 1.72
N ALA A 248 39.07 -23.51 1.94
CA ALA A 248 37.90 -22.70 1.64
C ALA A 248 37.81 -21.46 2.55
N ALA A 249 38.13 -21.60 3.84
CA ALA A 249 38.19 -20.50 4.80
C ALA A 249 39.28 -19.48 4.42
N ASP A 250 40.48 -19.95 4.07
CA ASP A 250 41.57 -19.11 3.57
C ASP A 250 41.15 -18.35 2.31
N LYS A 251 40.56 -19.04 1.32
CA LYS A 251 40.04 -18.42 0.10
C LYS A 251 39.02 -17.31 0.40
N ARG A 252 38.10 -17.54 1.34
CA ARG A 252 37.12 -16.51 1.77
C ARG A 252 37.80 -15.33 2.44
N ASN A 253 38.78 -15.58 3.31
CA ASN A 253 39.52 -14.52 4.00
C ASN A 253 40.27 -13.62 3.00
N VAL A 254 40.98 -14.23 2.05
CA VAL A 254 41.66 -13.52 0.95
C VAL A 254 40.67 -12.71 0.13
N SER A 255 39.52 -13.27 -0.25
CA SER A 255 38.50 -12.54 -1.01
C SER A 255 37.96 -11.35 -0.24
N ARG A 256 37.63 -11.51 1.05
CA ARG A 256 37.11 -10.40 1.88
C ARG A 256 38.12 -9.27 2.00
N CYS A 257 39.40 -9.57 2.27
CA CYS A 257 40.44 -8.54 2.29
C CYS A 257 40.62 -7.90 0.91
N ARG A 258 40.62 -8.72 -0.15
CA ARG A 258 40.79 -8.23 -1.51
C ARG A 258 39.62 -7.37 -1.97
N ASP A 259 38.40 -7.61 -1.54
CA ASP A 259 37.23 -6.86 -2.01
C ASP A 259 36.91 -5.68 -1.08
N GLY A 260 37.40 -5.71 0.17
CA GLY A 260 37.16 -4.69 1.18
C GLY A 260 35.76 -4.76 1.80
N TYR A 261 35.12 -5.93 1.74
CA TYR A 261 33.79 -6.17 2.32
C TYR A 261 33.86 -7.08 3.54
N GLY A 262 33.24 -6.63 4.64
CA GLY A 262 33.19 -7.36 5.88
C GLY A 262 34.53 -7.39 6.62
N THR A 263 34.65 -8.27 7.61
CA THR A 263 35.89 -8.47 8.36
C THR A 263 36.77 -9.50 7.68
N CYS A 264 38.06 -9.24 7.66
CA CYS A 264 39.09 -10.18 7.22
C CYS A 264 40.29 -10.13 8.17
N ASP A 265 41.05 -11.22 8.23
CA ASP A 265 42.20 -11.38 9.13
C ASP A 265 43.50 -11.43 8.32
N HIS A 266 44.25 -10.32 8.33
CA HIS A 266 45.52 -10.22 7.62
C HIS A 266 46.60 -11.16 8.19
N SER A 267 46.48 -11.61 9.45
CA SER A 267 47.46 -12.49 10.08
C SER A 267 47.45 -13.91 9.50
N GLN A 268 46.36 -14.30 8.83
CA GLN A 268 46.21 -15.61 8.20
C GLN A 268 46.65 -15.61 6.74
N LEU A 269 47.03 -14.46 6.18
CA LEU A 269 47.48 -14.38 4.80
C LEU A 269 48.92 -14.89 4.66
N THR A 270 49.15 -15.74 3.66
CA THR A 270 50.50 -16.00 3.18
C THR A 270 51.10 -14.74 2.56
N GLN A 271 52.43 -14.70 2.43
CA GLN A 271 53.11 -13.52 1.87
C GLN A 271 52.65 -13.15 0.46
N SER A 272 52.37 -14.15 -0.40
CA SER A 272 51.87 -13.90 -1.76
C SER A 272 50.43 -13.37 -1.77
N GLN A 273 49.58 -13.87 -0.86
CA GLN A 273 48.21 -13.37 -0.69
C GLN A 273 48.21 -11.94 -0.15
N ALA A 274 49.05 -11.63 0.85
CA ALA A 274 49.18 -10.29 1.42
C ALA A 274 49.59 -9.25 0.36
N LEU A 275 50.52 -9.59 -0.55
CA LEU A 275 50.88 -8.72 -1.67
C LEU A 275 49.71 -8.46 -2.62
N THR A 276 48.91 -9.49 -2.90
CA THR A 276 47.73 -9.37 -3.77
C THR A 276 46.64 -8.51 -3.12
N VAL A 277 46.39 -8.72 -1.82
CA VAL A 277 45.43 -7.94 -1.03
C VAL A 277 45.87 -6.48 -0.94
N ALA A 278 47.12 -6.20 -0.61
CA ALA A 278 47.66 -4.84 -0.50
C ALA A 278 47.55 -4.09 -1.84
N ALA A 279 47.79 -4.75 -2.97
CA ALA A 279 47.60 -4.15 -4.28
C ALA A 279 46.12 -3.78 -4.55
N ALA A 280 45.17 -4.63 -4.15
CA ALA A 280 43.75 -4.35 -4.31
C ALA A 280 43.26 -3.24 -3.36
N GLU A 281 43.75 -3.21 -2.13
CA GLU A 281 43.49 -2.15 -1.14
C GLU A 281 44.00 -0.80 -1.64
N HIS A 282 45.24 -0.76 -2.13
CA HIS A 282 45.82 0.43 -2.74
C HIS A 282 44.97 0.94 -3.92
N GLN A 283 44.54 0.04 -4.81
CA GLN A 283 43.65 0.40 -5.92
C GLN A 283 42.31 0.98 -5.46
N ARG A 284 41.71 0.42 -4.40
CA ARG A 284 40.49 0.97 -3.81
C ARG A 284 40.70 2.33 -3.16
N ASN A 285 41.84 2.53 -2.51
CA ASN A 285 42.18 3.83 -1.94
C ASN A 285 42.33 4.89 -3.04
N VAL A 286 43.10 4.59 -4.10
CA VAL A 286 43.22 5.48 -5.27
C VAL A 286 41.84 5.78 -5.87
N SER A 287 40.99 4.78 -6.06
CA SER A 287 39.62 4.97 -6.55
C SER A 287 38.79 5.84 -5.59
N SER A 288 38.93 5.63 -4.28
CA SER A 288 38.25 6.42 -3.27
C SER A 288 38.63 7.89 -3.35
N CYS A 289 39.91 8.17 -3.53
CA CYS A 289 40.43 9.51 -3.71
C CYS A 289 39.96 10.16 -5.02
N MET A 290 39.96 9.41 -6.13
CA MET A 290 39.50 9.93 -7.43
C MET A 290 38.02 10.31 -7.44
N ASN A 291 37.18 9.55 -6.71
CA ASN A 291 35.76 9.87 -6.54
C ASN A 291 35.52 10.84 -5.36
N GLY A 292 36.59 11.10 -4.58
CA GLY A 292 36.65 11.84 -3.34
C GLY A 292 35.61 11.43 -2.32
N PHE A 293 35.59 10.13 -2.02
CA PHE A 293 34.97 9.57 -0.83
C PHE A 293 35.81 9.89 0.41
N THR A 294 35.16 9.96 1.57
CA THR A 294 35.82 10.24 2.87
C THR A 294 36.77 9.12 3.32
N SER A 295 36.69 7.94 2.72
CA SER A 295 37.58 6.81 2.95
C SER A 295 38.94 6.94 2.27
N CYS A 296 39.17 8.00 1.49
CA CYS A 296 40.46 8.28 0.88
C CYS A 296 41.54 8.59 1.94
N ASP A 297 42.65 7.86 1.88
CA ASP A 297 43.86 8.12 2.64
C ASP A 297 44.98 8.56 1.69
N HIS A 298 45.26 9.87 1.66
CA HIS A 298 46.30 10.43 0.81
C HIS A 298 47.72 9.96 1.17
N SER A 299 47.94 9.46 2.40
CA SER A 299 49.27 9.01 2.85
C SER A 299 49.73 7.73 2.14
N GLN A 300 48.79 6.97 1.58
CA GLN A 300 49.06 5.73 0.86
C GLN A 300 49.27 5.94 -0.64
N LEU A 301 49.08 7.16 -1.16
CA LEU A 301 49.26 7.46 -2.58
C LEU A 301 50.74 7.62 -2.91
N ASN A 302 51.17 7.07 -4.05
CA ASN A 302 52.48 7.40 -4.60
C ASN A 302 52.47 8.81 -5.21
N PRO A 303 53.64 9.40 -5.52
CA PRO A 303 53.72 10.78 -6.02
C PRO A 303 52.95 11.04 -7.34
N GLN A 304 52.81 10.04 -8.20
CA GLN A 304 52.08 10.18 -9.46
C GLN A 304 50.56 10.14 -9.24
N GLU A 305 50.10 9.23 -8.38
CA GLU A 305 48.69 9.12 -7.97
C GLU A 305 48.24 10.38 -7.24
N SER A 306 49.04 10.88 -6.30
CA SER A 306 48.76 12.11 -5.55
C SER A 306 48.54 13.32 -6.47
N ARG A 307 49.39 13.52 -7.48
CA ARG A 307 49.20 14.60 -8.48
C ARG A 307 47.90 14.44 -9.27
N THR A 308 47.53 13.21 -9.59
CA THR A 308 46.31 12.92 -10.36
C THR A 308 45.06 13.16 -9.51
N VAL A 309 45.08 12.73 -8.25
CA VAL A 309 44.01 12.95 -7.27
C VAL A 309 43.81 14.44 -7.03
N VAL A 310 44.86 15.20 -6.71
CA VAL A 310 44.77 16.64 -6.46
C VAL A 310 44.16 17.40 -7.64
N ARG A 311 44.54 17.03 -8.88
CA ARG A 311 43.93 17.61 -10.08
C ARG A 311 42.43 17.30 -10.16
N THR A 312 42.05 16.04 -9.96
CA THR A 312 40.66 15.58 -10.01
C THR A 312 39.81 16.24 -8.92
N GLU A 313 40.36 16.40 -7.72
CA GLU A 313 39.71 17.10 -6.61
C GLU A 313 39.49 18.59 -6.92
N HIS A 314 40.49 19.25 -7.50
CA HIS A 314 40.38 20.64 -7.92
C HIS A 314 39.32 20.81 -9.03
N GLU A 315 39.31 19.93 -10.03
CA GLU A 315 38.29 19.92 -11.10
C GLU A 315 36.87 19.72 -10.53
N ARG A 316 36.71 18.77 -9.60
CA ARG A 316 35.43 18.53 -8.91
C ARG A 316 35.00 19.73 -8.06
N ASN A 317 35.92 20.33 -7.31
CA ASN A 317 35.66 21.54 -6.52
C ASN A 317 35.21 22.71 -7.42
N GLY A 318 35.91 22.91 -8.54
CA GLY A 318 35.54 23.89 -9.56
C GLY A 318 34.14 23.63 -10.12
N SER A 319 33.81 22.37 -10.44
CA SER A 319 32.49 21.96 -10.92
C SER A 319 31.37 22.21 -9.90
N ASN A 320 31.59 21.87 -8.62
CA ASN A 320 30.64 22.15 -7.54
C ASN A 320 30.40 23.66 -7.39
N CYS A 321 31.48 24.47 -7.37
CA CYS A 321 31.34 25.93 -7.31
C CYS A 321 30.60 26.49 -8.54
N LEU A 322 30.92 25.99 -9.72
CA LEU A 322 30.31 26.45 -10.97
C LEU A 322 28.83 26.09 -11.05
N SER A 323 28.43 24.91 -10.59
CA SER A 323 27.04 24.47 -10.62
C SER A 323 26.21 25.07 -9.48
N GLY A 324 26.83 25.38 -8.34
CA GLY A 324 26.15 25.82 -7.13
C GLY A 324 25.51 24.67 -6.35
N PHE A 325 25.83 23.42 -6.69
CA PHE A 325 25.39 22.23 -5.98
C PHE A 325 26.52 21.64 -5.14
N GLY A 326 26.19 21.22 -3.92
CA GLY A 326 27.15 20.65 -2.98
C GLY A 326 28.04 21.70 -2.29
N THR A 327 29.01 21.21 -1.51
CA THR A 327 30.03 22.07 -0.89
C THR A 327 31.13 22.37 -1.90
N CYS A 328 31.67 23.59 -1.81
CA CYS A 328 32.82 23.99 -2.61
C CYS A 328 33.69 24.97 -1.82
N ASP A 329 35.01 24.80 -1.91
CA ASP A 329 36.00 25.67 -1.30
C ASP A 329 36.52 26.69 -2.33
N ARG A 330 36.11 27.95 -2.17
CA ARG A 330 36.49 29.03 -3.09
C ARG A 330 37.96 29.43 -2.95
N SER A 331 38.61 29.10 -1.84
CA SER A 331 40.04 29.39 -1.64
C SER A 331 40.95 28.54 -2.54
N MET A 332 40.43 27.40 -3.00
CA MET A 332 41.13 26.45 -3.88
C MET A 332 40.95 26.77 -5.37
N LEU A 333 40.25 27.84 -5.72
CA LEU A 333 40.01 28.25 -7.11
C LEU A 333 41.12 29.18 -7.62
N THR A 334 41.45 29.02 -8.90
CA THR A 334 42.24 30.03 -9.61
C THR A 334 41.46 31.33 -9.78
N ALA A 335 42.16 32.42 -10.08
CA ALA A 335 41.51 33.71 -10.37
C ALA A 335 40.53 33.62 -11.55
N GLN A 336 40.83 32.77 -12.55
CA GLN A 336 39.97 32.59 -13.71
C GLN A 336 38.70 31.80 -13.36
N GLU A 337 38.83 30.73 -12.57
CA GLU A 337 37.69 29.96 -12.09
C GLU A 337 36.80 30.79 -11.17
N THR A 338 37.38 31.61 -10.30
CA THR A 338 36.62 32.53 -9.43
C THR A 338 35.72 33.46 -10.26
N LYS A 339 36.24 34.04 -11.35
CA LYS A 339 35.46 34.87 -12.28
C LYS A 339 34.36 34.07 -12.97
N ALA A 340 34.63 32.82 -13.34
CA ALA A 340 33.63 31.95 -13.93
C ALA A 340 32.50 31.60 -12.94
N VAL A 341 32.85 31.28 -11.69
CA VAL A 341 31.90 30.98 -10.60
C VAL A 341 31.03 32.18 -10.26
N VAL A 342 31.60 33.39 -10.17
CA VAL A 342 30.80 34.62 -9.92
C VAL A 342 29.82 34.86 -11.08
N ARG A 343 30.26 34.70 -12.34
CA ARG A 343 29.37 34.82 -13.49
C ARG A 343 28.28 33.77 -13.50
N ALA A 344 28.61 32.52 -13.20
CA ALA A 344 27.64 31.42 -13.15
C ALA A 344 26.62 31.64 -12.02
N ALA A 345 27.07 32.10 -10.84
CA ALA A 345 26.19 32.45 -9.73
C ALA A 345 25.24 33.61 -10.10
N HIS A 346 25.77 34.66 -10.73
CA HIS A 346 24.96 35.78 -11.23
C HIS A 346 23.91 35.32 -12.25
N GLN A 347 24.31 34.47 -13.20
CA GLN A 347 23.40 33.90 -14.20
C GLN A 347 22.30 33.03 -13.57
N ARG A 348 22.64 32.20 -12.57
CA ARG A 348 21.64 31.43 -11.82
C ARG A 348 20.70 32.34 -11.05
N ASN A 349 21.21 33.38 -10.40
CA ASN A 349 20.39 34.37 -9.71
C ASN A 349 19.42 35.05 -10.69
N LEU A 350 19.92 35.59 -11.80
CA LEU A 350 19.10 36.19 -12.85
C LEU A 350 18.06 35.21 -13.42
N ALA A 351 18.42 33.94 -13.62
CA ALA A 351 17.50 32.90 -14.06
C ALA A 351 16.41 32.62 -13.02
N ALA A 352 16.76 32.55 -11.74
CA ALA A 352 15.81 32.40 -10.63
C ALA A 352 14.83 33.59 -10.59
N CYS A 353 15.32 34.82 -10.78
CA CYS A 353 14.49 36.03 -10.84
C CYS A 353 13.57 36.05 -12.08
N ARG A 354 13.97 35.42 -13.19
CA ARG A 354 13.14 35.29 -14.39
C ARG A 354 12.08 34.19 -14.27
N GLY A 355 12.40 33.08 -13.61
CA GLY A 355 11.48 31.96 -13.38
C GLY A 355 10.63 32.11 -12.10
N ASP A 356 10.17 30.97 -11.58
CA ASP A 356 9.36 30.87 -10.35
C ASP A 356 10.22 30.63 -9.08
N GLY A 357 11.50 30.97 -9.13
CA GLY A 357 12.42 30.74 -8.01
C GLY A 357 12.19 31.75 -6.88
N TYR A 358 11.69 31.29 -5.72
CA TYR A 358 11.46 32.12 -4.52
C TYR A 358 12.73 32.68 -3.85
N ALA A 359 13.92 32.41 -4.39
CA ALA A 359 15.23 32.75 -3.79
C ALA A 359 16.10 33.62 -4.72
N CYS A 360 15.49 34.59 -5.40
CA CYS A 360 16.21 35.62 -6.16
C CYS A 360 16.72 36.73 -5.22
N ASP A 361 17.99 37.14 -5.37
CA ASP A 361 18.57 38.28 -4.70
C ASP A 361 18.73 39.46 -5.68
N HIS A 362 17.85 40.45 -5.58
CA HIS A 362 17.87 41.65 -6.42
C HIS A 362 19.10 42.52 -6.24
N SER A 363 19.78 42.45 -5.08
CA SER A 363 20.96 43.26 -4.80
C SER A 363 22.16 42.88 -5.68
N GLN A 364 22.12 41.67 -6.26
CA GLN A 364 23.13 41.16 -7.17
C GLN A 364 22.83 41.47 -8.64
N LEU A 365 21.69 42.10 -8.97
CA LEU A 365 21.32 42.43 -10.35
C LEU A 365 21.71 43.85 -10.75
N THR A 366 22.02 44.05 -12.03
CA THR A 366 22.19 45.39 -12.60
C THR A 366 20.83 46.08 -12.78
N PRO A 367 20.77 47.43 -12.82
CA PRO A 367 19.52 48.16 -13.06
C PRO A 367 18.81 47.77 -14.38
N ALA A 368 19.59 47.44 -15.42
CA ALA A 368 19.06 46.96 -16.69
C ALA A 368 18.42 45.57 -16.56
N GLU A 369 19.04 44.66 -15.78
CA GLU A 369 18.47 43.34 -15.51
C GLU A 369 17.20 43.42 -14.67
N ILE A 370 17.16 44.27 -13.65
CA ILE A 370 15.96 44.53 -12.84
C ILE A 370 14.81 45.03 -13.72
N SER A 371 15.10 45.99 -14.60
CA SER A 371 14.10 46.51 -15.55
C SER A 371 13.62 45.41 -16.51
N GLY A 372 14.52 44.51 -16.93
CA GLY A 372 14.22 43.41 -17.83
C GLY A 372 13.40 42.27 -17.22
N ILE A 373 13.41 42.10 -15.90
CA ILE A 373 12.60 41.07 -15.20
C ILE A 373 11.26 41.59 -14.66
N ALA A 374 11.09 42.92 -14.57
CA ALA A 374 9.90 43.55 -14.01
C ALA A 374 8.59 43.07 -14.67
N ALA A 375 8.59 42.86 -15.99
CA ALA A 375 7.43 42.33 -16.71
C ALA A 375 7.09 40.88 -16.32
N ALA A 376 8.11 40.03 -16.14
CA ALA A 376 7.92 38.64 -15.71
C ALA A 376 7.40 38.57 -14.27
N GLU A 377 7.92 39.42 -13.38
CA GLU A 377 7.42 39.55 -12.01
C GLU A 377 5.99 40.06 -11.94
N HIS A 378 5.67 41.09 -12.72
CA HIS A 378 4.32 41.63 -12.78
C HIS A 378 3.32 40.58 -13.27
N LEU A 379 3.69 39.82 -14.31
CA LEU A 379 2.89 38.71 -14.81
C LEU A 379 2.68 37.62 -13.76
N ARG A 380 3.71 37.26 -12.98
CA ARG A 380 3.59 36.30 -11.88
C ARG A 380 2.69 36.81 -10.75
N ASN A 381 2.89 38.07 -10.34
CA ASN A 381 2.04 38.71 -9.33
C ASN A 381 0.58 38.71 -9.76
N TYR A 382 0.30 39.13 -11.00
CA TYR A 382 -1.03 39.08 -11.59
C TYR A 382 -1.60 37.64 -11.62
N THR A 383 -0.79 36.65 -12.01
CA THR A 383 -1.23 35.24 -12.08
C THR A 383 -1.55 34.68 -10.70
N ALA A 384 -0.71 34.94 -9.69
CA ALA A 384 -0.94 34.54 -8.30
C ALA A 384 -2.22 35.18 -7.76
N CYS A 385 -2.41 36.48 -8.00
CA CYS A 385 -3.64 37.18 -7.66
C CYS A 385 -4.87 36.58 -8.36
N ALA A 386 -4.78 36.30 -9.66
CA ALA A 386 -5.90 35.80 -10.48
C ALA A 386 -6.27 34.33 -10.23
N GLN A 387 -5.34 33.53 -9.69
CA GLN A 387 -5.55 32.10 -9.41
C GLN A 387 -5.76 31.81 -7.91
N GLY A 388 -5.50 32.78 -7.02
CA GLY A 388 -5.69 32.63 -5.59
C GLY A 388 -4.69 31.70 -4.90
N TYR A 389 -3.52 31.46 -5.52
CA TYR A 389 -2.45 30.63 -4.96
C TYR A 389 -1.13 31.41 -4.95
N GLY A 390 -0.38 31.29 -3.85
CA GLY A 390 0.89 31.99 -3.64
C GLY A 390 0.74 33.41 -3.06
N TYR A 391 1.84 34.16 -3.03
CA TYR A 391 1.84 35.55 -2.55
C TYR A 391 1.42 36.50 -3.67
N CYS A 392 0.36 37.28 -3.42
CA CYS A 392 -0.18 38.31 -4.29
C CYS A 392 -0.04 39.68 -3.62
N ASP A 393 0.64 40.61 -4.28
CA ASP A 393 0.70 42.02 -3.90
C ASP A 393 -0.25 42.83 -4.80
N ALA A 394 -1.45 43.11 -4.29
CA ALA A 394 -2.47 43.85 -5.02
C ALA A 394 -2.03 45.29 -5.39
N SER A 395 -1.07 45.87 -4.66
CA SER A 395 -0.56 47.22 -4.95
C SER A 395 0.24 47.29 -6.26
N ARG A 396 0.72 46.14 -6.74
CA ARG A 396 1.50 46.00 -7.97
C ARG A 396 0.65 45.64 -9.20
N LEU A 397 -0.68 45.61 -9.07
CA LEU A 397 -1.60 45.38 -10.20
C LEU A 397 -1.92 46.70 -10.90
N THR A 398 -2.06 46.67 -12.23
CA THR A 398 -2.69 47.78 -12.94
C THR A 398 -4.18 47.86 -12.58
N PRO A 399 -4.83 49.04 -12.73
CA PRO A 399 -6.26 49.18 -12.47
C PRO A 399 -7.12 48.16 -13.24
N SER A 400 -6.77 47.85 -14.49
CA SER A 400 -7.44 46.85 -15.31
C SER A 400 -7.28 45.42 -14.77
N GLU A 401 -6.10 45.08 -14.26
CA GLU A 401 -5.84 43.75 -13.70
C GLU A 401 -6.51 43.57 -12.35
N ALA A 402 -6.55 44.61 -11.51
CA ALA A 402 -7.25 44.58 -10.22
C ALA A 402 -8.77 44.30 -10.41
N VAL A 403 -9.38 44.90 -11.44
CA VAL A 403 -10.78 44.59 -11.82
C VAL A 403 -10.91 43.13 -12.29
N ALA A 404 -10.01 42.65 -13.16
CA ALA A 404 -10.06 41.29 -13.67
C ALA A 404 -9.90 40.20 -12.58
N VAL A 405 -9.04 40.44 -11.58
CA VAL A 405 -8.84 39.55 -10.43
C VAL A 405 -10.08 39.55 -9.52
N THR A 406 -10.62 40.73 -9.19
CA THR A 406 -11.78 40.84 -8.29
C THR A 406 -13.06 40.27 -8.90
N ASP A 407 -13.22 40.33 -10.22
CA ASP A 407 -14.36 39.71 -10.91
C ASP A 407 -14.23 38.18 -10.98
N LYS A 408 -13.01 37.63 -11.04
CA LYS A 408 -12.77 36.19 -10.88
C LYS A 408 -13.08 35.69 -9.46
N ASP A 409 -12.69 36.43 -8.43
CA ASP A 409 -13.03 36.11 -7.04
C ASP A 409 -14.56 36.10 -6.80
N LYS A 410 -15.30 36.94 -7.53
CA LYS A 410 -16.77 36.94 -7.51
C LYS A 410 -17.39 35.78 -8.31
N LEU A 411 -16.69 35.26 -9.32
CA LEU A 411 -17.10 34.11 -10.14
C LEU A 411 -16.78 32.76 -9.47
N ALA A 412 -15.70 32.67 -8.68
CA ALA A 412 -15.34 31.47 -7.92
C ALA A 412 -16.12 31.29 -6.60
N ARG A 413 -16.84 32.34 -6.16
CA ARG A 413 -17.73 32.35 -4.98
C ARG A 413 -19.22 32.26 -5.34
N ARG A 414 -19.54 31.98 -6.59
CA ARG A 414 -20.87 31.57 -7.08
C ARG A 414 -20.79 30.12 -7.48
#